data_AF-B9NWT3-F1
#
_entry.id   AF-B9NWT3-F1
#
_cell.length_a   1.000
_cell.length_b   1.000
_cell.length_c   1.000
_cell.angle_alpha   90.00
_cell.angle_beta   90.00
_cell.angle_gamma   90.00
#
_symmetry.space_group_name_H-M   'P 1'
#
loop_
_entity.id
_entity.type
_entity.pdbx_description
1 polymer ?
#
loop_
_entity_poly.entity_id
_entity_poly.type
_entity_poly.pdbx_seq_one_letter_code
_entity_poly.pdbx_strand_id
1 'polypeptide(L)'
;MLKAGEVIHEPVSRFVAAQIGLKPDDLLPYAARENTRYEHLDVLRKIYGYKMFTGKAAKKMKRWLDQHAEAAQSSEGMVRGFVEECRRRQIVLPGPTRIERHCADALVDAERRVDARIVARLGSKIRARLDALLTEEVDGRVSRFIWLRQFEVGKNSADINRQLDRLEFLQRIALSPAILGDVPAHRVAQLRRQGERYFTDGLRDITSDRRLAILTTCVVEWSAAIADTVIETHDRIVGSIWRGSRPWVQHC
;
A
#
# COMPACT_ATOMS: atom_id res chain seq x y z
N MET A 1 -3.52 -11.90 -36.16
CA MET A 1 -2.44 -12.01 -37.17
C MET A 1 -1.74 -13.32 -36.93
N LEU A 2 -1.51 -14.06 -38.02
CA LEU A 2 -1.03 -15.44 -37.98
C LEU A 2 0.36 -15.55 -37.34
N LYS A 3 0.60 -16.64 -36.61
CA LYS A 3 1.90 -16.97 -36.01
C LYS A 3 2.84 -17.57 -37.06
N ALA A 4 4.14 -17.59 -36.75
CA ALA A 4 5.11 -18.29 -37.58
C ALA A 4 4.71 -19.77 -37.72
N GLY A 5 4.55 -20.25 -38.96
CA GLY A 5 4.05 -21.59 -39.27
C GLY A 5 2.53 -21.73 -39.42
N GLU A 6 1.74 -20.67 -39.19
CA GLU A 6 0.30 -20.69 -39.48
C GLU A 6 0.06 -20.32 -40.96
N VAL A 7 -0.53 -21.25 -41.71
CA VAL A 7 -0.89 -21.06 -43.13
C VAL A 7 -2.26 -20.39 -43.22
N ILE A 8 -2.41 -19.35 -44.05
CA ILE A 8 -3.74 -18.79 -44.35
C ILE A 8 -4.54 -19.86 -45.10
N HIS A 9 -5.67 -20.30 -44.56
CA HIS A 9 -6.53 -21.28 -45.21
C HIS A 9 -6.98 -20.76 -46.58
N GLU A 10 -6.89 -21.57 -47.63
CA GLU A 10 -7.10 -21.19 -49.04
C GLU A 10 -8.39 -20.37 -49.32
N PRO A 11 -9.56 -20.70 -48.73
CA PRO A 11 -10.78 -19.91 -48.89
C PRO A 11 -10.64 -18.47 -48.37
N VAL A 12 -9.87 -18.24 -47.31
CA VAL A 12 -9.63 -16.91 -46.73
C VAL A 12 -8.71 -16.11 -47.65
N SER A 13 -7.64 -16.72 -48.17
CA SER A 13 -6.75 -16.07 -49.15
C SER A 13 -7.51 -15.67 -50.42
N ARG A 14 -8.37 -16.57 -50.94
CA ARG A 14 -9.18 -16.30 -52.13
C ARG A 14 -10.18 -15.16 -51.90
N PHE A 15 -10.82 -15.14 -50.73
CA PHE A 15 -11.73 -14.07 -50.34
C PHE A 15 -11.00 -12.72 -50.26
N VAL A 16 -9.88 -12.65 -49.55
CA VAL A 16 -9.11 -11.41 -49.39
C VAL A 16 -8.56 -10.93 -50.74
N ALA A 17 -8.03 -11.82 -51.57
CA ALA A 17 -7.51 -11.49 -52.90
C ALA A 17 -8.60 -10.85 -53.78
N ALA A 18 -9.82 -11.42 -53.78
CA ALA A 18 -10.95 -10.87 -54.50
C ALA A 18 -11.36 -9.46 -54.02
N GLN A 19 -11.27 -9.17 -52.72
CA GLN A 19 -11.61 -7.86 -52.16
C GLN A 19 -10.62 -6.75 -52.57
N ILE A 20 -9.37 -7.11 -52.87
CA ILE A 20 -8.32 -6.16 -53.25
C ILE A 20 -7.93 -6.25 -54.73
N GLY A 21 -8.68 -7.01 -55.53
CA GLY A 21 -8.49 -7.14 -56.99
C GLY A 21 -7.25 -7.93 -57.41
N LEU A 22 -6.73 -8.82 -56.55
CA LEU A 22 -5.55 -9.64 -56.81
C LEU A 22 -5.91 -11.13 -57.00
N LYS A 23 -5.00 -11.91 -57.57
CA LYS A 23 -5.14 -13.38 -57.60
C LYS A 23 -4.69 -13.98 -56.27
N PRO A 24 -5.23 -15.14 -55.87
CA PRO A 24 -4.80 -15.82 -54.64
C PRO A 24 -3.29 -16.09 -54.59
N ASP A 25 -2.69 -16.40 -55.75
CA ASP A 25 -1.25 -16.67 -55.87
C ASP A 25 -0.39 -15.42 -55.64
N ASP A 26 -0.93 -14.23 -55.89
CA ASP A 26 -0.24 -12.95 -55.65
C ASP A 26 -0.05 -12.68 -54.14
N LEU A 27 -0.81 -13.38 -53.28
CA LEU A 27 -0.68 -13.32 -51.82
C LEU A 27 0.35 -14.30 -51.26
N LEU A 28 0.80 -15.30 -52.03
CA LEU A 28 1.78 -16.30 -51.57
C LEU A 28 3.14 -15.67 -51.21
N PRO A 29 3.71 -14.74 -51.99
CA PRO A 29 4.96 -14.05 -51.61
C PRO A 29 4.81 -13.18 -50.36
N TYR A 30 3.59 -12.68 -50.12
CA TYR A 30 3.27 -11.87 -48.95
C TYR A 30 3.18 -12.71 -47.67
N ALA A 31 2.66 -13.94 -47.76
CA ALA A 31 2.59 -14.91 -46.66
C ALA A 31 3.95 -15.55 -46.31
N ALA A 32 4.90 -15.60 -47.26
CA ALA A 32 6.20 -16.26 -47.09
C ALA A 32 7.30 -15.40 -46.42
N ARG A 33 7.08 -14.10 -46.19
CA ARG A 33 8.07 -13.21 -45.56
C ARG A 33 7.87 -13.14 -44.04
N GLU A 34 8.83 -13.62 -43.25
CA GLU A 34 8.81 -13.49 -41.78
C GLU A 34 8.78 -12.03 -41.29
N ASN A 35 9.21 -11.07 -42.12
CA ASN A 35 9.43 -9.67 -41.73
C ASN A 35 8.18 -8.75 -41.84
N THR A 36 7.07 -9.21 -42.43
CA THR A 36 5.88 -8.39 -42.67
C THR A 36 5.12 -8.03 -41.38
N ARG A 37 5.11 -8.89 -40.36
CA ARG A 37 4.32 -8.64 -39.14
C ARG A 37 4.81 -7.40 -38.36
N TYR A 38 6.12 -7.28 -38.17
CA TYR A 38 6.70 -6.14 -37.44
C TYR A 38 6.54 -4.85 -38.23
N GLU A 39 6.68 -4.93 -39.55
CA GLU A 39 6.45 -3.81 -40.47
C GLU A 39 4.98 -3.37 -40.45
N HIS A 40 4.01 -4.29 -40.53
CA HIS A 40 2.59 -3.95 -40.43
C HIS A 40 2.21 -3.38 -39.07
N LEU A 41 2.75 -3.93 -37.97
CA LEU A 41 2.52 -3.36 -36.64
C LEU A 41 3.12 -1.96 -36.51
N ASP A 42 4.28 -1.70 -37.13
CA ASP A 42 4.87 -0.35 -37.18
C ASP A 42 4.02 0.62 -38.00
N VAL A 43 3.50 0.18 -39.15
CA VAL A 43 2.59 0.96 -39.99
C VAL A 43 1.29 1.28 -39.25
N LEU A 44 0.63 0.28 -38.66
CA LEU A 44 -0.58 0.47 -37.86
C LEU A 44 -0.31 1.41 -36.68
N ARG A 45 0.83 1.25 -36.00
CA ARG A 45 1.23 2.13 -34.91
C ARG A 45 1.35 3.58 -35.37
N LYS A 46 1.99 3.84 -36.52
CA LYS A 46 2.12 5.18 -37.10
C LYS A 46 0.78 5.77 -37.49
N ILE A 47 -0.09 5.01 -38.17
CA ILE A 47 -1.42 5.46 -38.62
C ILE A 47 -2.31 5.82 -37.43
N TYR A 48 -2.38 4.96 -36.42
CA TYR A 48 -3.25 5.16 -35.26
C TYR A 48 -2.59 5.95 -34.12
N GLY A 49 -1.38 6.48 -34.31
CA GLY A 49 -0.68 7.34 -33.36
C GLY A 49 -0.16 6.64 -32.10
N TYR A 50 -0.07 5.31 -32.09
CA TYR A 50 0.45 4.56 -30.96
C TYR A 50 1.95 4.78 -30.77
N LYS A 51 2.42 4.68 -29.53
CA LYS A 51 3.82 4.87 -29.15
C LYS A 51 4.32 3.64 -28.41
N MET A 52 5.55 3.22 -28.67
CA MET A 52 6.15 2.15 -27.89
C MET A 52 6.39 2.58 -26.45
N PHE A 53 6.39 1.60 -25.53
CA PHE A 53 6.84 1.79 -24.17
C PHE A 53 8.37 1.93 -24.10
N THR A 54 8.90 3.01 -24.67
CA THR A 54 10.34 3.32 -24.69
C THR A 54 10.57 4.82 -24.55
N GLY A 55 11.80 5.22 -24.19
CA GLY A 55 12.23 6.61 -24.12
C GLY A 55 11.26 7.53 -23.35
N LYS A 56 10.75 8.58 -24.02
CA LYS A 56 9.87 9.59 -23.42
C LYS A 56 8.54 9.01 -22.92
N ALA A 57 7.99 7.99 -23.57
CA ALA A 57 6.74 7.35 -23.16
C ALA A 57 6.93 6.56 -21.86
N ALA A 58 7.98 5.73 -21.77
CA ALA A 58 8.33 5.02 -20.56
C ALA A 58 8.61 5.99 -19.39
N LYS A 59 9.36 7.08 -19.63
CA LYS A 59 9.63 8.11 -18.60
C LYS A 59 8.34 8.79 -18.11
N LYS A 60 7.37 9.02 -19.00
CA LYS A 60 6.04 9.57 -18.62
C LYS A 60 5.28 8.59 -17.74
N MET A 61 5.27 7.31 -18.10
CA MET A 61 4.59 6.29 -17.32
C MET A 61 5.25 6.05 -15.96
N LYS A 62 6.59 6.10 -15.88
CA LYS A 62 7.29 6.06 -14.59
C LYS A 62 6.87 7.22 -13.68
N ARG A 63 6.85 8.46 -14.19
CA ARG A 63 6.36 9.61 -13.42
C ARG A 63 4.90 9.47 -12.99
N TRP A 64 4.05 8.91 -13.85
CA TRP A 64 2.67 8.64 -13.49
C TRP A 64 2.59 7.64 -12.34
N LEU A 65 3.35 6.53 -12.39
CA LEU A 65 3.45 5.57 -11.30
C LEU A 65 3.91 6.26 -10.00
N ASP A 66 4.97 7.07 -10.06
CA ASP A 66 5.52 7.76 -8.88
C ASP A 66 4.48 8.66 -8.19
N GLN A 67 3.62 9.32 -8.99
CA GLN A 67 2.56 10.22 -8.51
C GLN A 67 1.36 9.48 -7.92
N HIS A 68 1.08 8.25 -8.37
CA HIS A 68 -0.13 7.51 -7.98
C HIS A 68 0.14 6.41 -6.94
N ALA A 69 1.38 5.92 -6.85
CA ALA A 69 1.72 4.78 -6.01
C ALA A 69 1.45 5.02 -4.51
N GLU A 70 1.65 6.23 -4.02
CA GLU A 70 1.39 6.55 -2.62
C GLU A 70 -0.11 6.47 -2.26
N ALA A 71 -0.98 6.89 -3.19
CA ALA A 71 -2.43 6.85 -3.04
C ALA A 71 -3.05 5.48 -3.36
N ALA A 72 -2.29 4.58 -3.99
CA ALA A 72 -2.78 3.27 -4.40
C ALA A 72 -3.14 2.40 -3.19
N GLN A 73 -4.39 1.96 -3.12
CA GLN A 73 -4.90 1.10 -2.05
C GLN A 73 -4.62 -0.40 -2.29
N SER A 74 -4.32 -0.79 -3.53
CA SER A 74 -4.02 -2.18 -3.90
C SER A 74 -3.10 -2.27 -5.12
N SER A 75 -2.33 -3.36 -5.19
CA SER A 75 -1.46 -3.64 -6.34
C SER A 75 -2.27 -3.86 -7.62
N GLU A 76 -3.42 -4.53 -7.53
CA GLU A 76 -4.31 -4.73 -8.68
C GLU A 76 -4.84 -3.40 -9.22
N GLY A 77 -5.28 -2.50 -8.33
CA GLY A 77 -5.74 -1.16 -8.71
C GLY A 77 -4.65 -0.36 -9.40
N MET A 78 -3.40 -0.47 -8.94
CA MET A 78 -2.24 0.18 -9.56
C MET A 78 -1.98 -0.33 -10.97
N VAL A 79 -2.02 -1.66 -11.17
CA VAL A 79 -1.83 -2.30 -12.48
C VAL A 79 -2.95 -1.90 -13.45
N ARG A 80 -4.21 -1.92 -12.98
CA ARG A 80 -5.37 -1.51 -13.77
C ARG A 80 -5.24 -0.06 -14.23
N GLY A 81 -4.94 0.85 -13.30
CA GLY A 81 -4.72 2.26 -13.62
C GLY A 81 -3.55 2.48 -14.59
N PHE A 82 -2.46 1.74 -14.44
CA PHE A 82 -1.33 1.80 -15.38
C PHE A 82 -1.73 1.41 -16.80
N VAL A 83 -2.52 0.34 -16.95
CA VAL A 83 -3.03 -0.13 -18.24
C VAL A 83 -3.97 0.90 -18.87
N GLU A 84 -4.90 1.43 -18.09
CA GLU A 84 -5.84 2.48 -18.53
C GLU A 84 -5.11 3.74 -18.97
N GLU A 85 -4.11 4.18 -18.22
CA GLU A 85 -3.32 5.36 -18.54
C GLU A 85 -2.46 5.15 -19.79
N CYS A 86 -1.91 3.95 -20.00
CA CYS A 86 -1.23 3.62 -21.25
C CYS A 86 -2.21 3.71 -22.43
N ARG A 87 -3.42 3.15 -22.31
CA ARG A 87 -4.46 3.23 -23.36
C ARG A 87 -4.82 4.68 -23.67
N ARG A 88 -5.08 5.50 -22.64
CA ARG A 88 -5.40 6.93 -22.78
C ARG A 88 -4.30 7.71 -23.49
N ARG A 89 -3.04 7.36 -23.26
CA ARG A 89 -1.86 8.01 -23.89
C ARG A 89 -1.45 7.38 -25.22
N GLN A 90 -2.20 6.38 -25.71
CA GLN A 90 -1.89 5.57 -26.89
C GLN A 90 -0.49 4.93 -26.80
N ILE A 91 -0.10 4.46 -25.62
CA ILE A 91 1.15 3.75 -25.39
C ILE A 91 0.87 2.25 -25.48
N VAL A 92 1.62 1.55 -26.33
CA VAL A 92 1.58 0.09 -26.44
C VAL A 92 2.01 -0.49 -25.10
N LEU A 93 1.17 -1.37 -24.53
CA LEU A 93 1.43 -1.99 -23.24
C LEU A 93 2.73 -2.81 -23.29
N PRO A 94 3.62 -2.68 -22.29
CA PRO A 94 4.72 -3.62 -22.14
C PRO A 94 4.16 -4.99 -21.73
N GLY A 95 4.99 -6.04 -21.82
CA GLY A 95 4.58 -7.38 -21.39
C GLY A 95 4.14 -7.42 -19.91
N PRO A 96 3.25 -8.35 -19.53
CA PRO A 96 2.59 -8.36 -18.22
C PRO A 96 3.59 -8.33 -17.05
N THR A 97 4.65 -9.15 -17.10
CA THR A 97 5.71 -9.17 -16.06
C THR A 97 6.43 -7.82 -15.91
N ARG A 98 6.55 -7.03 -16.99
CA ARG A 98 7.14 -5.69 -16.91
C ARG A 98 6.18 -4.69 -16.26
N ILE A 99 4.88 -4.84 -16.51
CA ILE A 99 3.84 -4.02 -15.86
C ILE A 99 3.87 -4.26 -14.35
N GLU A 100 3.81 -5.54 -13.95
CA GLU A 100 3.85 -5.96 -12.55
C GLU A 100 5.09 -5.40 -11.85
N ARG A 101 6.27 -5.58 -12.45
CA ARG A 101 7.53 -5.07 -11.90
C ARG A 101 7.52 -3.57 -11.72
N HIS A 102 7.12 -2.81 -12.75
CA HIS A 102 7.05 -1.35 -12.65
C HIS A 102 6.08 -0.87 -11.57
N CYS A 103 4.93 -1.54 -11.41
CA CYS A 103 3.99 -1.22 -10.36
C CYS A 103 4.54 -1.56 -8.97
N ALA A 104 5.16 -2.75 -8.82
CA ALA A 104 5.78 -3.18 -7.56
C ALA A 104 6.91 -2.24 -7.13
N ASP A 105 7.83 -1.90 -8.04
CA ASP A 105 8.93 -0.97 -7.79
C ASP A 105 8.40 0.39 -7.31
N ALA A 106 7.37 0.93 -7.99
CA ALA A 106 6.78 2.21 -7.63
C ALA A 106 6.07 2.19 -6.27
N LEU A 107 5.42 1.07 -5.91
CA LEU A 107 4.80 0.88 -4.59
C LEU A 107 5.86 0.82 -3.48
N VAL A 108 6.95 0.07 -3.69
CA VAL A 108 8.07 0.01 -2.74
C VAL A 108 8.73 1.37 -2.57
N ASP A 109 8.95 2.10 -3.67
CA ASP A 109 9.52 3.45 -3.61
C ASP A 109 8.57 4.44 -2.91
N ALA A 110 7.26 4.29 -3.07
CA ALA A 110 6.27 5.10 -2.34
C ALA A 110 6.28 4.80 -0.84
N GLU A 111 6.37 3.54 -0.44
CA GLU A 111 6.49 3.15 0.96
C GLU A 111 7.76 3.75 1.59
N ARG A 112 8.90 3.64 0.92
CA ARG A 112 10.16 4.26 1.37
C ARG A 112 10.06 5.77 1.52
N ARG A 113 9.36 6.46 0.60
CA ARG A 113 9.13 7.92 0.69
C ARG A 113 8.28 8.28 1.90
N VAL A 114 7.23 7.51 2.19
CA VAL A 114 6.39 7.70 3.39
C VAL A 114 7.22 7.50 4.66
N ASP A 115 7.99 6.42 4.73
CA ASP A 115 8.84 6.12 5.89
C ASP A 115 9.86 7.24 6.12
N ALA A 116 10.59 7.63 5.07
CA ALA A 116 11.57 8.71 5.14
C ALA A 116 10.93 10.05 5.56
N ARG A 117 9.71 10.35 5.08
CA ARG A 117 8.98 11.58 5.44
C ARG A 117 8.59 11.60 6.91
N ILE A 118 8.17 10.47 7.48
CA ILE A 118 7.89 10.34 8.92
C ILE A 118 9.19 10.52 9.71
N VAL A 119 10.24 9.80 9.33
CA VAL A 119 11.53 9.79 10.05
C VAL A 119 12.24 11.15 10.01
N ALA A 120 12.13 11.87 8.90
CA ALA A 120 12.71 13.21 8.75
C ALA A 120 12.16 14.21 9.78
N ARG A 121 10.96 13.98 10.32
CA ARG A 121 10.34 14.82 11.36
C ARG A 121 10.75 14.45 12.78
N LEU A 122 11.45 13.33 12.95
CA LEU A 122 11.90 12.85 14.25
C LEU A 122 13.27 13.43 14.61
N GLY A 123 13.35 14.16 15.73
CA GLY A 123 14.63 14.52 16.34
C GLY A 123 15.36 13.30 16.91
N SER A 124 16.69 13.37 17.03
CA SER A 124 17.55 12.27 17.49
C SER A 124 17.12 11.67 18.83
N LYS A 125 16.71 12.51 19.79
CA LYS A 125 16.22 12.07 21.11
C LYS A 125 14.95 11.22 20.99
N ILE A 126 14.01 11.59 20.12
CA ILE A 126 12.77 10.83 19.91
C ILE A 126 13.09 9.50 19.23
N ARG A 127 13.99 9.48 18.24
CA ARG A 127 14.43 8.25 17.59
C ARG A 127 15.01 7.26 18.60
N ALA A 128 15.90 7.72 19.47
CA ALA A 128 16.48 6.89 20.54
C ALA A 128 15.42 6.35 21.50
N ARG A 129 14.44 7.17 21.90
CA ARG A 129 13.31 6.74 22.75
C ARG A 129 12.44 5.69 22.06
N LEU A 130 12.19 5.84 20.76
CA LEU A 130 11.43 4.86 19.99
C LEU A 130 12.17 3.54 19.88
N ASP A 131 13.46 3.55 19.55
CA ASP A 131 14.27 2.31 19.50
C ASP A 131 14.35 1.64 20.89
N ALA A 132 14.42 2.42 21.97
CA ALA A 132 14.42 1.90 23.34
C ALA A 132 13.14 1.12 23.69
N LEU A 133 12.00 1.39 23.02
CA LEU A 133 10.76 0.62 23.20
C LEU A 133 10.94 -0.87 22.88
N LEU A 134 11.89 -1.19 22.00
CA LEU A 134 12.18 -2.57 21.61
C LEU A 134 13.14 -3.26 22.56
N THR A 135 13.94 -2.54 23.36
CA THR A 135 14.99 -3.11 24.22
C THR A 135 14.66 -3.06 25.70
N GLU A 136 13.95 -2.03 26.16
CA GLU A 136 13.54 -1.93 27.56
C GLU A 136 12.38 -2.88 27.85
N GLU A 137 12.44 -3.55 29.00
CA GLU A 137 11.41 -4.47 29.46
C GLU A 137 10.57 -3.88 30.59
N VAL A 138 9.30 -4.29 30.63
CA VAL A 138 8.39 -4.08 31.75
C VAL A 138 8.36 -5.36 32.56
N ASP A 139 8.63 -5.24 33.86
CA ASP A 139 8.68 -6.33 34.83
C ASP A 139 9.60 -7.51 34.43
N GLY A 140 10.59 -7.27 33.57
CA GLY A 140 11.52 -8.28 33.05
C GLY A 140 10.86 -9.38 32.20
N ARG A 141 9.70 -9.10 31.59
CA ARG A 141 8.91 -10.11 30.87
C ARG A 141 8.61 -9.77 29.42
N VAL A 142 8.26 -8.52 29.16
CA VAL A 142 7.83 -8.05 27.83
C VAL A 142 8.48 -6.73 27.53
N SER A 143 8.81 -6.47 26.26
CA SER A 143 9.31 -5.16 25.88
C SER A 143 8.27 -4.06 26.11
N ARG A 144 8.72 -2.82 26.26
CA ARG A 144 7.86 -1.64 26.32
C ARG A 144 6.91 -1.57 25.13
N PHE A 145 7.36 -1.91 23.92
CA PHE A 145 6.51 -1.94 22.74
C PHE A 145 5.38 -2.97 22.85
N ILE A 146 5.67 -4.19 23.32
CA ILE A 146 4.63 -5.23 23.48
C ILE A 146 3.68 -4.88 24.62
N TRP A 147 4.18 -4.31 25.72
CA TRP A 147 3.35 -3.83 26.82
C TRP A 147 2.37 -2.73 26.39
N LEU A 148 2.82 -1.78 25.55
CA LEU A 148 1.98 -0.74 24.98
C LEU A 148 0.91 -1.27 24.03
N ARG A 149 1.17 -2.38 23.34
CA ARG A 149 0.20 -3.04 22.46
C ARG A 149 -0.95 -3.71 23.22
N GLN A 150 -0.72 -4.07 24.48
CA GLN A 150 -1.66 -4.84 25.31
C GLN A 150 -2.60 -3.92 26.08
N PHE A 151 -3.63 -3.40 25.40
CA PHE A 151 -4.71 -2.64 26.02
C PHE A 151 -6.07 -3.18 25.58
N GLU A 152 -6.99 -3.30 26.55
CA GLU A 152 -8.35 -3.77 26.35
C GLU A 152 -9.28 -3.02 27.31
N VAL A 153 -10.56 -2.93 26.96
CA VAL A 153 -11.55 -2.25 27.80
C VAL A 153 -11.75 -3.03 29.09
N GLY A 154 -11.44 -2.38 30.20
CA GLY A 154 -11.49 -2.98 31.53
C GLY A 154 -12.89 -3.16 32.10
N LYS A 155 -12.94 -3.63 33.34
CA LYS A 155 -14.17 -3.79 34.14
C LYS A 155 -14.09 -3.13 35.51
N ASN A 156 -12.90 -2.73 35.95
CA ASN A 156 -12.67 -2.17 37.29
C ASN A 156 -11.62 -1.05 37.26
N SER A 157 -11.47 -0.35 38.38
CA SER A 157 -10.54 0.79 38.50
C SER A 157 -9.07 0.40 38.36
N ALA A 158 -8.70 -0.84 38.68
CA ALA A 158 -7.33 -1.31 38.47
C ALA A 158 -7.00 -1.42 36.98
N ASP A 159 -7.97 -1.82 36.15
CA ASP A 159 -7.80 -1.83 34.69
C ASP A 159 -7.61 -0.40 34.16
N ILE A 160 -8.41 0.57 34.64
CA ILE A 160 -8.24 1.99 34.29
C ILE A 160 -6.83 2.47 34.61
N ASN A 161 -6.35 2.22 35.83
CA ASN A 161 -5.02 2.67 36.27
C ASN A 161 -3.92 2.09 35.36
N ARG A 162 -4.01 0.82 34.97
CA ARG A 162 -3.06 0.22 34.01
C ARG A 162 -3.09 0.89 32.64
N GLN A 163 -4.25 1.37 32.18
CA GLN A 163 -4.33 2.11 30.91
C GLN A 163 -3.82 3.54 31.06
N LEU A 164 -4.07 4.19 32.20
CA LEU A 164 -3.49 5.50 32.52
C LEU A 164 -1.96 5.46 32.58
N ASP A 165 -1.37 4.41 33.17
CA ASP A 165 0.09 4.21 33.22
C ASP A 165 0.69 4.15 31.80
N ARG A 166 0.00 3.46 30.87
CA ARG A 166 0.40 3.40 29.45
C ARG A 166 0.27 4.75 28.78
N LEU A 167 -0.85 5.44 29.00
CA LEU A 167 -1.09 6.76 28.41
C LEU A 167 -0.05 7.78 28.91
N GLU A 168 0.26 7.79 30.20
CA GLU A 168 1.28 8.64 30.78
C GLU A 168 2.66 8.33 30.18
N PHE A 169 3.00 7.05 30.01
CA PHE A 169 4.23 6.66 29.34
C PHE A 169 4.30 7.20 27.90
N LEU A 170 3.23 7.07 27.12
CA LEU A 170 3.15 7.59 25.75
C LEU A 170 3.24 9.12 25.70
N GLN A 171 2.58 9.81 26.62
CA GLN A 171 2.65 11.27 26.75
C GLN A 171 4.09 11.76 27.02
N ARG A 172 4.87 11.02 27.83
CA ARG A 172 6.29 11.32 28.09
C ARG A 172 7.20 11.17 26.86
N ILE A 173 6.82 10.34 25.88
CA ILE A 173 7.53 10.27 24.59
C ILE A 173 7.40 11.61 23.84
N ALA A 174 6.29 12.34 24.06
CA ALA A 174 6.00 13.66 23.50
C ALA A 174 5.94 13.68 21.96
N LEU A 175 5.29 12.66 21.37
CA LEU A 175 5.05 12.58 19.93
C LEU A 175 3.72 13.23 19.56
N SER A 176 3.77 14.27 18.73
CA SER A 176 2.56 14.93 18.22
C SER A 176 1.92 14.12 17.09
N PRO A 177 0.58 13.95 17.06
CA PRO A 177 -0.13 13.33 15.94
C PRO A 177 0.11 14.04 14.59
N ALA A 178 0.47 15.33 14.61
CA ALA A 178 0.79 16.10 13.41
C ALA A 178 1.94 15.50 12.58
N ILE A 179 2.77 14.64 13.17
CA ILE A 179 3.85 13.95 12.46
C ILE A 179 3.32 13.05 11.32
N LEU A 180 2.06 12.60 11.41
CA LEU A 180 1.38 11.79 10.40
C LEU A 180 0.39 12.59 9.54
N GLY A 181 0.29 13.92 9.72
CA GLY A 181 -0.81 14.72 9.17
C GLY A 181 -0.93 14.74 7.64
N ASP A 182 0.16 14.51 6.92
CA ASP A 182 0.18 14.42 5.44
C ASP A 182 0.41 12.97 4.95
N VAL A 183 0.33 11.99 5.84
CA VAL A 183 0.44 10.57 5.48
C VAL A 183 -0.98 10.06 5.21
N PRO A 184 -1.24 9.46 4.03
CA PRO A 184 -2.57 8.93 3.74
C PRO A 184 -3.03 7.92 4.80
N ALA A 185 -4.29 8.02 5.23
CA ALA A 185 -4.83 7.20 6.33
C ALA A 185 -4.66 5.68 6.10
N HIS A 186 -4.76 5.20 4.86
CA HIS A 186 -4.55 3.79 4.54
C HIS A 186 -3.10 3.33 4.77
N ARG A 187 -2.11 4.23 4.62
CA ARG A 187 -0.69 3.97 4.91
C ARG A 187 -0.42 3.95 6.40
N VAL A 188 -1.02 4.89 7.15
CA VAL A 188 -1.02 4.87 8.63
C VAL A 188 -1.58 3.54 9.14
N ALA A 189 -2.76 3.14 8.64
CA ALA A 189 -3.37 1.87 9.02
C ALA A 189 -2.52 0.64 8.63
N GLN A 190 -1.81 0.68 7.51
CA GLN A 190 -0.89 -0.39 7.10
C GLN A 190 0.31 -0.49 8.04
N LEU A 191 0.95 0.63 8.39
CA LEU A 191 2.06 0.69 9.33
C LEU A 191 1.65 0.21 10.73
N ARG A 192 0.49 0.65 11.23
CA ARG A 192 -0.08 0.18 12.50
C ARG A 192 -0.27 -1.34 12.50
N ARG A 193 -0.92 -1.90 11.46
CA ARG A 193 -1.12 -3.35 11.33
C ARG A 193 0.19 -4.12 11.29
N GLN A 194 1.25 -3.55 10.71
CA GLN A 194 2.57 -4.16 10.74
C GLN A 194 3.15 -4.20 12.16
N GLY A 195 3.10 -3.10 12.90
CA GLY A 195 3.55 -3.08 14.30
C GLY A 195 2.74 -4.02 15.21
N GLU A 196 1.47 -4.26 14.90
CA GLU A 196 0.65 -5.25 15.60
C GLU A 196 1.02 -6.70 15.29
N ARG A 197 1.54 -6.98 14.08
CA ARG A 197 1.94 -8.31 13.65
C ARG A 197 3.36 -8.67 14.04
N TYR A 198 4.29 -7.72 13.98
CA TYR A 198 5.68 -7.99 14.31
C TYR A 198 5.88 -8.18 15.82
N PHE A 199 6.73 -9.15 16.17
CA PHE A 199 7.38 -9.19 17.49
C PHE A 199 8.62 -8.31 17.49
N THR A 200 9.18 -8.04 18.66
CA THR A 200 10.35 -7.14 18.81
C THR A 200 11.53 -7.53 17.94
N ASP A 201 11.84 -8.82 17.85
CA ASP A 201 12.98 -9.29 17.06
C ASP A 201 12.74 -9.06 15.56
N GLY A 202 11.51 -9.33 15.09
CA GLY A 202 11.11 -9.03 13.73
C GLY A 202 11.13 -7.54 13.39
N LEU A 203 10.94 -6.63 14.35
CA LEU A 203 11.12 -5.20 14.13
C LEU A 203 12.59 -4.77 14.11
N ARG A 204 13.44 -5.39 14.93
CA ARG A 204 14.88 -5.09 14.98
C ARG A 204 15.60 -5.43 13.68
N ASP A 205 15.14 -6.47 12.97
CA ASP A 205 15.71 -6.91 11.69
C ASP A 205 15.32 -6.04 10.48
N ILE A 206 14.39 -5.08 10.66
CA ILE A 206 13.93 -4.18 9.60
C ILE A 206 14.87 -2.97 9.48
N THR A 207 14.95 -2.38 8.28
CA THR A 207 15.69 -1.14 8.03
C THR A 207 15.28 -0.04 9.02
N SER A 208 16.27 0.77 9.46
CA SER A 208 16.09 1.79 10.50
C SER A 208 14.89 2.70 10.24
N ASP A 209 14.73 3.19 9.01
CA ASP A 209 13.66 4.13 8.68
C ASP A 209 12.27 3.48 8.75
N ARG A 210 12.14 2.25 8.20
CA ARG A 210 10.87 1.52 8.24
C ARG A 210 10.49 1.16 9.67
N ARG A 211 11.46 0.72 10.48
CA ARG A 211 11.26 0.42 11.90
C ARG A 211 10.76 1.65 12.65
N LEU A 212 11.44 2.80 12.49
CA LEU A 212 11.04 4.05 13.15
C LEU A 212 9.67 4.55 12.67
N ALA A 213 9.35 4.41 11.38
CA ALA A 213 8.04 4.77 10.85
C ALA A 213 6.91 3.93 11.46
N ILE A 214 7.12 2.61 11.61
CA ILE A 214 6.18 1.71 12.29
C ILE A 214 6.03 2.11 13.77
N LEU A 215 7.13 2.27 14.50
CA LEU A 215 7.11 2.63 15.92
C LEU A 215 6.40 3.97 16.16
N THR A 216 6.72 4.98 15.34
CA THR A 216 6.08 6.30 15.40
C THR A 216 4.58 6.17 15.18
N THR A 217 4.17 5.42 14.15
CA THR A 217 2.76 5.22 13.83
C THR A 217 2.02 4.51 14.96
N CYS A 218 2.59 3.44 15.50
CA CYS A 218 2.00 2.72 16.64
C CYS A 218 1.87 3.60 17.87
N VAL A 219 2.90 4.37 18.24
CA VAL A 219 2.85 5.27 19.41
C VAL A 219 1.73 6.30 19.26
N VAL A 220 1.59 6.93 18.08
CA VAL A 220 0.54 7.92 17.82
C VAL A 220 -0.85 7.28 17.87
N GLU A 221 -1.04 6.17 17.15
CA GLU A 221 -2.34 5.50 17.05
C GLU A 221 -2.77 4.86 18.39
N TRP A 222 -1.84 4.25 19.12
CA TRP A 222 -2.13 3.65 20.42
C TRP A 222 -2.38 4.69 21.51
N SER A 223 -1.80 5.89 21.41
CA SER A 223 -2.12 6.98 22.34
C SER A 223 -3.60 7.35 22.27
N ALA A 224 -4.14 7.47 21.06
CA ALA A 224 -5.57 7.73 20.85
C ALA A 224 -6.42 6.53 21.31
N ALA A 225 -6.07 5.31 20.87
CA ALA A 225 -6.85 4.12 21.20
C ALA A 225 -6.88 3.79 22.71
N ILE A 226 -5.78 4.04 23.43
CA ILE A 226 -5.72 3.86 24.89
C ILE A 226 -6.55 4.94 25.59
N ALA A 227 -6.52 6.19 25.13
CA ALA A 227 -7.38 7.24 25.67
C ALA A 227 -8.87 6.89 25.51
N ASP A 228 -9.27 6.41 24.33
CA ASP A 228 -10.64 5.92 24.08
C ASP A 228 -10.98 4.74 25.00
N THR A 229 -10.04 3.81 25.19
CA THR A 229 -10.21 2.65 26.09
C THR A 229 -10.40 3.08 27.55
N VAL A 230 -9.69 4.12 28.00
CA VAL A 230 -9.85 4.69 29.35
C VAL A 230 -11.26 5.27 29.51
N ILE A 231 -11.73 6.05 28.54
CA ILE A 231 -13.08 6.65 28.54
C ILE A 231 -14.15 5.56 28.57
N GLU A 232 -14.04 4.55 27.69
CA GLU A 232 -15.03 3.46 27.64
C GLU A 232 -15.04 2.64 28.94
N THR A 233 -13.86 2.38 29.52
CA THR A 233 -13.77 1.65 30.79
C THR A 233 -14.41 2.46 31.92
N HIS A 234 -14.17 3.77 31.97
CA HIS A 234 -14.82 4.67 32.93
C HIS A 234 -16.35 4.63 32.80
N ASP A 235 -16.87 4.80 31.58
CA ASP A 235 -18.31 4.79 31.31
C ASP A 235 -18.96 3.47 31.71
N ARG A 236 -18.25 2.35 31.50
CA ARG A 236 -18.70 1.01 31.90
C ARG A 236 -18.78 0.88 33.42
N ILE A 237 -17.78 1.34 34.16
CA ILE A 237 -17.77 1.29 35.63
C ILE A 237 -18.88 2.17 36.18
N VAL A 238 -18.98 3.42 35.74
CA VAL A 238 -20.04 4.35 36.16
C VAL A 238 -21.41 3.75 35.86
N GLY A 239 -21.65 3.28 34.63
CA GLY A 239 -22.91 2.65 34.26
C GLY A 239 -23.26 1.40 35.09
N SER A 240 -22.25 0.63 35.53
CA SER A 240 -22.45 -0.52 36.42
C SER A 240 -22.89 -0.09 37.82
N ILE A 241 -22.30 0.99 38.36
CA ILE A 241 -22.65 1.54 39.68
C ILE A 241 -24.08 2.06 39.63
N TRP A 242 -24.44 2.85 38.62
CA TRP A 242 -25.81 3.38 38.46
C TRP A 242 -26.87 2.27 38.33
N ARG A 243 -26.57 1.16 37.66
CA ARG A 243 -27.47 -0.01 37.61
C ARG A 243 -27.58 -0.71 38.96
N GLY A 244 -26.48 -0.82 39.71
CA GLY A 244 -26.47 -1.40 41.06
C GLY A 244 -27.15 -0.50 42.11
N SER A 245 -27.18 0.81 41.89
CA SER A 245 -27.82 1.81 42.77
C SER A 245 -29.33 2.01 42.54
N ARG A 246 -29.98 1.17 41.72
CA ARG A 246 -31.46 1.01 41.72
C ARG A 246 -31.91 -0.18 42.60
N PRO A 247 -31.96 -0.03 43.94
CA PRO A 247 -32.84 -0.85 44.75
C PRO A 247 -33.98 0.01 45.35
N TRP A 248 -35.23 -0.44 45.11
CA TRP A 248 -36.49 -0.06 45.79
C TRP A 248 -37.18 1.28 45.43
N VAL A 249 -37.84 1.35 44.26
CA VAL A 249 -39.06 2.19 44.11
C VAL A 249 -40.11 1.37 43.36
N GLN A 250 -40.70 0.38 44.03
CA GLN A 250 -41.90 -0.30 43.51
C GLN A 250 -42.83 -0.91 44.57
N HIS A 251 -42.74 -0.47 45.83
CA HIS A 251 -43.81 -0.69 46.81
C HIS A 251 -44.01 0.55 47.67
N CYS A 252 -44.92 1.42 47.23
CA CYS A 252 -45.79 2.27 48.03
C CYS A 252 -47.09 2.43 47.24
#